data_AF-A0A2V2GCV9-F1
#
_entry.id   AF-A0A2V2GCV9-F1
#
_cell.length_a   1.000
_cell.length_b   1.000
_cell.length_c   1.000
_cell.angle_alpha   90.00
_cell.angle_beta   90.00
_cell.angle_gamma   90.00
#
_symmetry.space_group_name_H-M   'P 1'
#
loop_
_entity.id
_entity.type
_entity.pdbx_description
1 polymer ?
#
loop_
_entity_poly.entity_id
_entity_poly.type
_entity_poly.pdbx_seq_one_letter_code
_entity_poly.pdbx_strand_id
1 'polypeptide(L)'
;MEVVLNFTNGLLANLNFYFFKKGGKNILFFPFRAAAKSVFYIQNFLDFPFFAARANCGIDKTSAFCYNISKTILKIGSDKMSDKLTPEKKLNFSINNKLHHDDIVKLGKAISIPERLAVLELLQSEPKYLVEIAEHLDVPLSSVSRHVDALTEAGLIFVSYKPGPKGHSKLCAKAALSANITFEDVVHPTENAGYVTEMPVGLFSDCDITAPCGMVGKTDKIGDFDNPAEFFAAERVAAELLWFNTGFVSYKLPAAQYKCYKEISVSFEVCSETIYHRNKWPSDITVSINDVEIDTFTSAGDFGGRRGKYTPAYWPVISTQYGVLMKFTVNANGVYVNNVLKNAAVTIDDLNLLRAGYVKFSLEIKEDAAHKGGINLFGKSFGDFPQAIVMTMI
;
A
#
# COMPACT_ATOMS: atom_id res chain seq x y z
N MET A 1 -41.44 -23.07 -9.00
CA MET A 1 -40.34 -23.71 -8.24
C MET A 1 -39.98 -22.73 -7.15
N GLU A 2 -40.37 -23.03 -5.91
CA GLU A 2 -40.08 -22.19 -4.75
C GLU A 2 -38.68 -22.57 -4.25
N VAL A 3 -37.76 -21.61 -4.17
CA VAL A 3 -36.42 -21.84 -3.62
C VAL A 3 -36.32 -21.01 -2.35
N VAL A 4 -36.36 -21.68 -1.20
CA VAL A 4 -36.14 -21.08 0.12
C VAL A 4 -34.66 -21.23 0.46
N LEU A 5 -33.95 -20.11 0.62
CA LEU A 5 -32.57 -20.09 1.08
C LEU A 5 -32.53 -19.62 2.54
N ASN A 6 -32.18 -20.52 3.46
CA ASN A 6 -31.92 -20.17 4.86
C ASN A 6 -30.43 -19.83 5.05
N PHE A 7 -30.14 -18.68 5.66
CA PHE A 7 -28.80 -18.27 6.04
C PHE A 7 -28.71 -18.09 7.56
N THR A 8 -27.73 -18.75 8.19
CA THR A 8 -27.39 -18.58 9.61
C THR A 8 -26.48 -17.38 9.80
N ASN A 9 -27.07 -16.21 10.05
CA ASN A 9 -26.67 -15.21 11.05
C ASN A 9 -27.56 -13.97 10.89
N GLY A 10 -28.12 -13.51 12.00
CA GLY A 10 -29.33 -12.69 12.07
C GLY A 10 -29.27 -11.32 11.38
N LEU A 11 -30.14 -11.15 10.38
CA LEU A 11 -31.15 -10.08 10.28
C LEU A 11 -32.11 -10.48 9.13
N LEU A 12 -33.39 -10.70 9.45
CA LEU A 12 -34.39 -11.24 8.52
C LEU A 12 -34.87 -10.17 7.52
N ALA A 13 -34.67 -10.42 6.22
CA ALA A 13 -35.50 -9.88 5.15
C ALA A 13 -35.77 -10.98 4.09
N ASN A 14 -36.99 -11.50 4.05
CA ASN A 14 -37.41 -12.49 3.07
C ASN A 14 -37.55 -11.84 1.69
N LEU A 15 -36.69 -12.20 0.73
CA LEU A 15 -36.84 -11.84 -0.69
C LEU A 15 -37.46 -13.02 -1.44
N ASN A 16 -38.73 -12.87 -1.84
CA ASN A 16 -39.42 -13.82 -2.71
C ASN A 16 -39.20 -13.44 -4.18
N PHE A 17 -38.69 -14.38 -4.99
CA PHE A 17 -38.52 -14.23 -6.43
C PHE A 17 -39.60 -15.04 -7.17
N TYR A 18 -40.27 -14.42 -8.14
CA TYR A 18 -41.23 -15.10 -9.00
C TYR A 18 -40.69 -15.23 -10.42
N PHE A 19 -40.68 -16.46 -10.93
CA PHE A 19 -40.32 -16.77 -12.32
C PHE A 19 -41.56 -17.08 -13.14
N PHE A 20 -41.75 -16.35 -14.25
CA PHE A 20 -42.77 -16.66 -15.24
C PHE A 20 -42.16 -16.78 -16.64
N LYS A 21 -42.74 -17.69 -17.44
CA LYS A 21 -42.36 -17.91 -18.83
C LYS A 21 -43.49 -17.37 -19.72
N LYS A 22 -43.20 -16.31 -20.51
CA LYS A 22 -44.15 -15.79 -21.51
C LYS A 22 -43.39 -15.52 -22.81
N GLY A 23 -43.81 -16.16 -23.89
CA GLY A 23 -43.23 -15.94 -25.23
C GLY A 23 -41.74 -16.26 -25.38
N GLY A 24 -41.24 -17.31 -24.72
CA GLY A 24 -39.87 -17.81 -24.92
C GLY A 24 -38.73 -17.01 -24.27
N LYS A 25 -39.02 -15.96 -23.49
CA LYS A 25 -38.03 -15.23 -22.69
C LYS A 25 -38.27 -15.43 -21.19
N ASN A 26 -37.19 -15.57 -20.43
CA ASN A 26 -37.23 -15.62 -18.95
C ASN A 26 -37.26 -14.18 -18.41
N ILE A 27 -38.25 -13.87 -17.57
CA ILE A 27 -38.42 -12.55 -16.96
C ILE A 27 -38.30 -12.70 -15.43
N LEU A 28 -37.42 -11.92 -14.81
CA LEU A 28 -37.22 -11.86 -13.36
C LEU A 28 -37.95 -10.62 -12.81
N PHE A 29 -38.89 -10.83 -11.88
CA PHE A 29 -39.60 -9.73 -11.20
C PHE A 29 -39.09 -9.57 -9.77
N PHE A 30 -38.78 -8.34 -9.37
CA PHE A 30 -38.49 -7.96 -7.98
C PHE A 30 -39.72 -7.27 -7.38
N PRO A 31 -40.25 -7.72 -6.23
CA PRO A 31 -41.30 -6.98 -5.56
C PRO A 31 -40.66 -5.88 -4.69
N PHE A 32 -40.72 -4.62 -5.14
CA PHE A 32 -40.48 -3.47 -4.27
C PHE A 32 -41.83 -2.82 -3.94
N ARG A 33 -42.26 -2.90 -2.68
CA ARG A 33 -43.44 -2.17 -2.18
C ARG A 33 -42.99 -0.88 -1.51
N ALA A 34 -42.83 0.18 -2.30
CA ALA A 34 -43.37 1.54 -2.04
C ALA A 34 -42.61 2.63 -2.85
N ALA A 35 -43.40 3.32 -3.69
CA ALA A 35 -43.29 4.71 -4.13
C ALA A 35 -42.02 5.21 -4.87
N ALA A 36 -41.95 4.95 -6.18
CA ALA A 36 -41.78 5.96 -7.24
C ALA A 36 -41.57 5.28 -8.61
N LYS A 37 -42.27 5.76 -9.63
CA LYS A 37 -42.30 5.23 -11.00
C LYS A 37 -40.92 5.29 -11.68
N SER A 38 -40.29 4.14 -11.93
CA SER A 38 -39.33 3.99 -13.04
C SER A 38 -39.25 2.52 -13.47
N VAL A 39 -39.65 2.21 -14.71
CA VAL A 39 -39.46 0.90 -15.34
C VAL A 39 -38.15 0.96 -16.13
N PHE A 40 -37.15 0.15 -15.77
CA PHE A 40 -35.91 0.02 -16.54
C PHE A 40 -36.01 -1.18 -17.49
N TYR A 41 -35.92 -0.92 -18.80
CA TYR A 41 -35.69 -1.93 -19.82
C TYR A 41 -34.17 -2.08 -20.00
N ILE A 42 -33.64 -3.30 -19.88
CA ILE A 42 -32.26 -3.62 -20.24
C ILE A 42 -32.28 -4.41 -21.55
N GLN A 43 -31.73 -3.81 -22.60
CA GLN A 43 -31.62 -4.38 -23.94
C GLN A 43 -30.13 -4.53 -24.27
N ASN A 44 -29.75 -5.73 -24.75
CA ASN A 44 -28.45 -6.14 -25.30
C ASN A 44 -27.37 -6.62 -24.30
N PHE A 45 -27.20 -7.94 -24.27
CA PHE A 45 -26.01 -8.66 -23.81
C PHE A 45 -25.63 -9.61 -24.95
N LEU A 46 -24.79 -9.16 -25.89
CA LEU A 46 -24.11 -10.00 -26.86
C LEU A 46 -22.68 -9.48 -26.96
N ASP A 47 -21.73 -10.41 -26.86
CA ASP A 47 -20.29 -10.32 -27.16
C ASP A 47 -19.36 -10.53 -25.96
N PHE A 48 -19.13 -11.80 -25.63
CA PHE A 48 -17.85 -12.28 -25.07
C PHE A 48 -17.60 -13.72 -25.56
N PRO A 49 -16.45 -14.02 -26.22
CA PRO A 49 -16.06 -15.37 -26.64
C PRO A 49 -15.16 -16.08 -25.60
N PHE A 50 -14.93 -17.39 -25.79
CA PHE A 50 -14.13 -18.35 -24.98
C PHE A 50 -14.86 -19.00 -23.77
N PHE A 51 -14.84 -20.31 -23.50
CA PHE A 51 -14.01 -21.46 -23.95
C PHE A 51 -14.91 -22.70 -24.05
N ALA A 52 -14.81 -23.46 -25.16
CA ALA A 52 -15.42 -24.79 -25.27
C ALA A 52 -14.54 -25.83 -24.58
N ALA A 53 -14.96 -26.32 -23.42
CA ALA A 53 -14.40 -27.51 -22.78
C ALA A 53 -15.50 -28.56 -22.59
N ARG A 54 -15.43 -29.61 -23.40
CA ARG A 54 -16.28 -30.80 -23.36
C ARG A 54 -15.78 -31.68 -22.20
N ALA A 55 -16.54 -31.77 -21.11
CA ALA A 55 -16.32 -32.77 -20.07
C ALA A 55 -17.66 -33.17 -19.43
N ASN A 56 -18.00 -34.45 -19.59
CA ASN A 56 -19.05 -35.15 -18.86
C ASN A 56 -18.74 -35.12 -17.36
N CYS A 57 -19.49 -34.34 -16.58
CA CYS A 57 -19.82 -34.68 -15.19
C CYS A 57 -20.97 -33.79 -14.73
N GLY A 58 -22.01 -34.40 -14.17
CA GLY A 58 -23.17 -33.70 -13.66
C GLY A 58 -22.80 -32.84 -12.45
N ILE A 59 -23.12 -31.55 -12.52
CA ILE A 59 -23.53 -30.65 -11.44
C ILE A 59 -24.00 -29.35 -12.12
N ASP A 60 -25.08 -28.81 -11.58
CA ASP A 60 -25.98 -27.78 -12.10
C ASP A 60 -25.29 -26.42 -12.38
N LYS A 61 -24.84 -26.18 -13.62
CA LYS A 61 -24.12 -24.96 -14.05
C LYS A 61 -24.99 -23.69 -14.10
N THR A 62 -26.30 -23.83 -13.99
CA THR A 62 -27.28 -22.73 -14.01
C THR A 62 -27.31 -21.93 -12.70
N SER A 63 -27.02 -22.59 -11.58
CA SER A 63 -27.02 -21.96 -10.24
C SER A 63 -25.79 -21.08 -10.02
N ALA A 64 -24.61 -21.53 -10.47
CA ALA A 64 -23.34 -20.81 -10.33
C ALA A 64 -23.29 -19.53 -11.19
N PHE A 65 -23.89 -19.54 -12.38
CA PHE A 65 -23.97 -18.38 -13.26
C PHE A 65 -24.88 -17.27 -12.69
N CYS A 66 -26.04 -17.66 -12.14
CA CYS A 66 -26.95 -16.73 -11.46
C CYS A 66 -26.35 -16.15 -10.17
N TYR A 67 -25.59 -16.95 -9.41
CA TYR A 67 -24.91 -16.49 -8.20
C TYR A 67 -23.83 -15.44 -8.49
N ASN A 68 -23.05 -15.62 -9.57
CA ASN A 68 -21.99 -14.70 -9.95
C ASN A 68 -22.52 -13.39 -10.55
N ILE A 69 -23.60 -13.43 -11.34
CA ILE A 69 -24.26 -12.21 -11.84
C ILE A 69 -24.91 -11.44 -10.68
N SER A 70 -25.58 -12.13 -9.76
CA SER A 70 -26.16 -11.51 -8.56
C SER A 70 -25.07 -10.85 -7.69
N LYS A 71 -23.94 -11.53 -7.43
CA LYS A 71 -22.81 -10.93 -6.71
C LYS A 71 -22.21 -9.74 -7.45
N THR A 72 -22.11 -9.79 -8.77
CA THR A 72 -21.52 -8.70 -9.57
C THR A 72 -22.44 -7.48 -9.61
N ILE A 73 -23.75 -7.67 -9.76
CA ILE A 73 -24.74 -6.58 -9.72
C ILE A 73 -24.88 -6.03 -8.30
N LEU A 74 -24.84 -6.87 -7.25
CA LEU A 74 -24.79 -6.43 -5.85
C LEU A 74 -23.49 -5.69 -5.53
N LYS A 75 -22.36 -6.08 -6.11
CA LYS A 75 -21.06 -5.40 -5.92
C LYS A 75 -21.03 -4.05 -6.66
N ILE A 76 -21.51 -4.00 -7.90
CA ILE A 76 -21.66 -2.74 -8.67
C ILE A 76 -22.72 -1.82 -8.03
N GLY A 77 -23.76 -2.39 -7.42
CA GLY A 77 -24.77 -1.67 -6.64
C GLY A 77 -24.24 -1.16 -5.31
N SER A 78 -23.45 -1.95 -4.59
CA SER A 78 -22.78 -1.60 -3.32
C SER A 78 -21.72 -0.52 -3.51
N ASP A 79 -20.95 -0.59 -4.60
CA ASP A 79 -19.93 0.41 -4.94
C ASP A 79 -20.56 1.74 -5.44
N LYS A 80 -21.84 1.73 -5.85
CA LYS A 80 -22.59 2.93 -6.25
C LYS A 80 -23.61 3.45 -5.21
N MET A 81 -23.97 2.66 -4.19
CA MET A 81 -24.90 3.06 -3.11
C MET A 81 -24.22 3.45 -1.79
N SER A 82 -22.93 3.14 -1.59
CA SER A 82 -22.22 3.50 -0.36
C SER A 82 -21.84 4.99 -0.26
N ASP A 83 -22.01 5.78 -1.33
CA ASP A 83 -21.56 7.18 -1.37
C ASP A 83 -22.65 8.22 -1.03
N LYS A 84 -23.75 7.82 -0.35
CA LYS A 84 -24.87 8.73 -0.05
C LYS A 84 -25.09 9.12 1.41
N LEU A 85 -24.23 8.70 2.34
CA LEU A 85 -24.14 9.27 3.69
C LEU A 85 -22.75 9.03 4.28
N THR A 86 -21.78 9.87 3.92
CA THR A 86 -20.63 10.16 4.79
C THR A 86 -20.39 11.68 4.75
N PRO A 87 -20.28 12.39 5.88
CA PRO A 87 -20.18 13.86 5.87
C PRO A 87 -18.80 14.37 5.44
N GLU A 88 -17.81 13.49 5.25
CA GLU A 88 -16.41 13.87 5.23
C GLU A 88 -15.58 12.98 4.30
N LYS A 89 -15.33 13.46 3.07
CA LYS A 89 -14.52 12.75 2.06
C LYS A 89 -13.05 13.18 2.15
N LYS A 90 -12.11 12.24 2.14
CA LYS A 90 -10.67 12.53 1.96
C LYS A 90 -10.28 12.22 0.52
N LEU A 91 -9.90 13.25 -0.23
CA LEU A 91 -9.45 13.13 -1.62
C LEU A 91 -7.94 12.83 -1.63
N ASN A 92 -7.54 11.72 -2.21
CA ASN A 92 -6.13 11.36 -2.36
C ASN A 92 -5.85 11.01 -3.81
N PHE A 93 -4.97 11.77 -4.43
CA PHE A 93 -4.57 11.62 -5.82
C PHE A 93 -3.07 11.34 -5.90
N SER A 94 -2.65 10.73 -7.01
CA SER A 94 -1.24 10.45 -7.30
C SER A 94 -0.99 10.88 -8.73
N ILE A 95 0.05 11.69 -8.95
CA ILE A 95 0.43 12.17 -10.29
C ILE A 95 0.89 11.01 -11.19
N ASN A 96 1.31 9.89 -10.60
CA ASN A 96 1.76 8.71 -11.32
C ASN A 96 0.61 7.85 -11.84
N ASN A 97 -0.60 8.03 -11.31
CA ASN A 97 -1.78 7.34 -11.79
C ASN A 97 -2.53 8.18 -12.82
N LYS A 98 -2.45 7.80 -14.10
CA LYS A 98 -3.15 8.48 -15.21
C LYS A 98 -4.66 8.58 -15.00
N LEU A 99 -5.27 7.64 -14.27
CA LEU A 99 -6.70 7.68 -13.96
C LEU A 99 -7.06 8.85 -13.03
N HIS A 100 -6.09 9.38 -12.28
CA HIS A 100 -6.30 10.51 -11.37
C HIS A 100 -6.10 11.88 -12.07
N HIS A 101 -5.58 11.92 -13.29
CA HIS A 101 -5.18 13.17 -13.94
C HIS A 101 -6.33 14.13 -14.16
N ASP A 102 -7.48 13.65 -14.61
CA ASP A 102 -8.66 14.49 -14.84
C ASP A 102 -9.17 15.12 -13.53
N ASP A 103 -9.17 14.35 -12.44
CA ASP A 103 -9.61 14.83 -11.13
C ASP A 103 -8.59 15.78 -10.49
N ILE A 104 -7.28 15.55 -10.69
CA ILE A 104 -6.21 16.49 -10.31
C ILE A 104 -6.38 17.82 -11.07
N VAL A 105 -6.68 17.78 -12.37
CA VAL A 105 -6.89 19.00 -13.17
C VAL A 105 -8.13 19.76 -12.68
N LYS A 106 -9.23 19.07 -12.37
CA LYS A 106 -10.42 19.70 -11.78
C LYS A 106 -10.12 20.32 -10.43
N LEU A 107 -9.42 19.59 -9.56
CA LEU A 107 -8.99 20.11 -8.25
C LEU A 107 -8.13 21.36 -8.41
N GLY A 108 -7.09 21.30 -9.26
CA GLY A 108 -6.19 22.42 -9.52
C GLY A 108 -6.93 23.66 -10.05
N LYS A 109 -7.83 23.48 -11.03
CA LYS A 109 -8.69 24.57 -11.54
C LYS A 109 -9.61 25.13 -10.46
N ALA A 110 -10.13 24.29 -9.57
CA ALA A 110 -11.06 24.71 -8.52
C ALA A 110 -10.37 25.55 -7.44
N ILE A 111 -9.12 25.26 -7.09
CA ILE A 111 -8.37 25.97 -6.04
C ILE A 111 -7.46 27.10 -6.55
N SER A 112 -7.34 27.28 -7.87
CA SER A 112 -6.45 28.30 -8.46
C SER A 112 -7.02 29.72 -8.49
N ILE A 113 -8.22 29.96 -7.93
CA ILE A 113 -8.91 31.26 -7.94
C ILE A 113 -9.14 31.72 -6.49
N PRO A 114 -8.69 32.92 -6.08
CA PRO A 114 -8.80 33.42 -4.70
C PRO A 114 -10.24 33.43 -4.17
N GLU A 115 -11.21 33.85 -4.98
CA GLU A 115 -12.62 33.92 -4.59
C GLU A 115 -13.18 32.52 -4.28
N ARG A 116 -12.66 31.46 -4.93
CA ARG A 116 -13.05 30.07 -4.63
C ARG A 116 -12.47 29.60 -3.30
N LEU A 117 -11.27 30.04 -2.94
CA LEU A 117 -10.68 29.76 -1.64
C LEU A 117 -11.48 30.45 -0.52
N ALA A 118 -11.92 31.70 -0.75
CA ALA A 118 -12.77 32.43 0.19
C ALA A 118 -14.12 31.73 0.42
N VAL A 119 -14.73 31.17 -0.63
CA VAL A 119 -15.93 30.32 -0.49
C VAL A 119 -15.64 29.09 0.39
N LEU A 120 -14.52 28.39 0.17
CA LEU A 120 -14.14 27.22 0.97
C LEU A 120 -13.85 27.56 2.43
N GLU A 121 -13.27 28.73 2.69
CA GLU A 121 -13.01 29.25 4.04
C GLU A 121 -14.30 29.53 4.79
N LEU A 122 -15.25 30.25 4.15
CA LEU A 122 -16.57 30.53 4.75
C LEU A 122 -17.31 29.25 5.15
N LEU A 123 -17.21 28.21 4.32
CA LEU A 123 -17.88 26.91 4.53
C LEU A 123 -17.16 26.00 5.54
N GLN A 124 -16.03 26.41 6.14
CA GLN A 124 -15.39 25.64 7.23
C GLN A 124 -16.24 25.64 8.51
N SER A 125 -17.01 26.70 8.74
CA SER A 125 -17.79 26.90 9.96
C SER A 125 -19.15 26.20 9.92
N GLU A 126 -19.92 26.42 8.85
CA GLU A 126 -21.26 25.87 8.67
C GLU A 126 -21.70 25.92 7.19
N PRO A 127 -22.71 25.13 6.79
CA PRO A 127 -23.35 25.27 5.48
C PRO A 127 -24.00 26.64 5.29
N LYS A 128 -23.89 27.22 4.10
CA LYS A 128 -24.47 28.53 3.76
C LYS A 128 -25.28 28.50 2.46
N TYR A 129 -26.33 29.30 2.40
CA TYR A 129 -27.06 29.53 1.16
C TYR A 129 -26.21 30.33 0.18
N LEU A 130 -26.42 30.08 -1.11
CA LEU A 130 -25.66 30.77 -2.17
C LEU A 130 -25.76 32.31 -2.07
N VAL A 131 -26.91 32.84 -1.64
CA VAL A 131 -27.14 34.28 -1.46
C VAL A 131 -26.30 34.83 -0.32
N GLU A 132 -26.22 34.11 0.80
CA GLU A 132 -25.41 34.49 1.95
C GLU A 132 -23.92 34.52 1.57
N ILE A 133 -23.45 33.56 0.78
CA ILE A 133 -22.06 33.54 0.28
C ILE A 133 -21.77 34.77 -0.59
N ALA A 134 -22.72 35.16 -1.46
CA ALA A 134 -22.59 36.35 -2.30
C ALA A 134 -22.52 37.65 -1.49
N GLU A 135 -23.36 37.77 -0.46
CA GLU A 135 -23.35 38.91 0.46
C GLU A 135 -22.07 38.99 1.30
N HIS A 136 -21.58 37.86 1.82
CA HIS A 136 -20.35 37.84 2.64
C HIS A 136 -19.09 38.18 1.86
N LEU A 137 -19.03 37.80 0.59
CA LEU A 137 -17.87 38.03 -0.27
C LEU A 137 -17.96 39.34 -1.07
N ASP A 138 -19.11 40.04 -1.05
CA ASP A 138 -19.41 41.18 -1.92
C ASP A 138 -19.18 40.86 -3.42
N VAL A 139 -19.64 39.67 -3.85
CA VAL A 139 -19.48 39.17 -5.22
C VAL A 139 -20.86 38.94 -5.84
N PRO A 140 -21.08 39.30 -7.12
CA PRO A 140 -22.35 39.03 -7.80
C PRO A 140 -22.78 37.56 -7.71
N LEU A 141 -24.07 37.33 -7.41
CA LEU A 141 -24.63 35.99 -7.22
C LEU A 141 -24.37 35.02 -8.40
N SER A 142 -24.36 35.54 -9.64
CA SER A 142 -24.04 34.78 -10.84
C SER A 142 -22.59 34.28 -10.87
N SER A 143 -21.65 35.10 -10.39
CA SER A 143 -20.25 34.73 -10.25
C SER A 143 -20.07 33.69 -9.15
N VAL A 144 -20.70 33.87 -7.98
CA VAL A 144 -20.67 32.88 -6.89
C VAL A 144 -21.24 31.53 -7.33
N SER A 145 -22.33 31.51 -8.10
CA SER A 145 -22.84 30.24 -8.66
C SER A 145 -21.79 29.51 -9.49
N ARG A 146 -21.06 30.23 -10.35
CA ARG A 146 -19.98 29.63 -11.15
C ARG A 146 -18.81 29.13 -10.30
N HIS A 147 -18.47 29.84 -9.23
CA HIS A 147 -17.44 29.39 -8.28
C HIS A 147 -17.87 28.10 -7.58
N VAL A 148 -19.13 28.04 -7.11
CA VAL A 148 -19.70 26.85 -6.45
C VAL A 148 -19.79 25.66 -7.39
N ASP A 149 -20.20 25.86 -8.65
CA ASP A 149 -20.31 24.77 -9.62
C ASP A 149 -18.93 24.13 -9.89
N ALA A 150 -17.88 24.95 -10.04
CA ALA A 150 -16.50 24.47 -10.21
C ALA A 150 -15.95 23.73 -8.98
N LEU A 151 -16.25 24.23 -7.76
CA LEU A 151 -15.87 23.57 -6.51
C LEU A 151 -16.64 22.25 -6.28
N THR A 152 -17.88 22.16 -6.78
CA THR A 152 -18.70 20.95 -6.75
C THR A 152 -18.17 19.90 -7.71
N GLU A 153 -17.75 20.30 -8.93
CA GLU A 153 -17.14 19.39 -9.91
C GLU A 153 -15.84 18.76 -9.40
N ALA A 154 -15.06 19.49 -8.61
CA ALA A 154 -13.86 19.00 -7.94
C ALA A 154 -14.14 18.18 -6.66
N GLY A 155 -15.41 18.02 -6.26
CA GLY A 155 -15.81 17.26 -5.07
C GLY A 155 -15.45 17.94 -3.73
N LEU A 156 -15.15 19.24 -3.73
CA LEU A 156 -14.79 19.99 -2.51
C LEU A 156 -16.03 20.49 -1.75
N ILE A 157 -17.10 20.79 -2.47
CA ILE A 157 -18.38 21.28 -1.95
C ILE A 157 -19.51 20.35 -2.41
N PHE A 158 -20.50 20.18 -1.55
CA PHE A 158 -21.77 19.55 -1.86
C PHE A 158 -22.88 20.60 -1.91
N VAL A 159 -23.74 20.51 -2.92
CA VAL A 159 -24.90 21.41 -3.09
C VAL A 159 -26.18 20.60 -2.92
N SER A 160 -27.04 21.06 -2.01
CA SER A 160 -28.41 20.56 -1.86
C SER A 160 -29.43 21.67 -2.18
N TYR A 161 -30.60 21.28 -2.67
CA TYR A 161 -31.67 22.22 -3.00
C TYR A 161 -32.70 22.23 -1.88
N LYS A 162 -32.97 23.40 -1.30
CA LYS A 162 -34.00 23.60 -0.28
C LYS A 162 -35.14 24.46 -0.82
N PRO A 163 -36.41 24.18 -0.49
CA PRO A 163 -37.52 25.07 -0.83
C PRO A 163 -37.30 26.45 -0.18
N GLY A 164 -37.52 27.52 -0.94
CA GLY A 164 -37.39 28.90 -0.48
C GLY A 164 -38.45 29.83 -1.09
N PRO A 165 -38.49 31.11 -0.68
CA PRO A 165 -39.57 32.04 -1.02
C PRO A 165 -39.73 32.33 -2.52
N LYS A 166 -38.65 32.17 -3.31
CA LYS A 166 -38.63 32.37 -4.77
C LYS A 166 -38.18 31.10 -5.52
N GLY A 167 -38.63 29.93 -5.07
CA GLY A 167 -38.29 28.63 -5.67
C GLY A 167 -37.25 27.85 -4.88
N HIS A 168 -36.42 27.04 -5.53
CA HIS A 168 -35.39 26.26 -4.86
C HIS A 168 -34.12 27.10 -4.62
N SER A 169 -33.59 27.08 -3.40
CA SER A 169 -32.33 27.73 -3.02
C SER A 169 -31.21 26.70 -2.87
N LYS A 170 -30.03 27.01 -3.43
CA LYS A 170 -28.81 26.19 -3.27
C LYS A 170 -28.23 26.40 -1.86
N LEU A 171 -28.20 25.33 -1.07
CA LEU A 171 -27.48 25.24 0.20
C LEU A 171 -26.15 24.52 -0.05
N CYS A 172 -25.04 25.22 0.21
CA CYS A 172 -23.69 24.74 -0.06
C CYS A 172 -23.04 24.31 1.26
N ALA A 173 -22.39 23.15 1.26
CA ALA A 173 -21.67 22.63 2.42
C ALA A 173 -20.30 22.09 2.01
N LYS A 174 -19.31 22.18 2.89
CA LYS A 174 -18.03 21.49 2.73
C LYS A 174 -18.26 19.98 2.59
N ALA A 175 -17.63 19.36 1.60
CA ALA A 175 -17.72 17.91 1.36
C ALA A 175 -16.40 17.17 1.60
N ALA A 176 -15.27 17.85 1.37
CA ALA A 176 -13.94 17.26 1.54
C ALA A 176 -13.24 17.77 2.81
N LEU A 177 -12.67 16.86 3.61
CA LEU A 177 -11.82 17.22 4.76
C LEU A 177 -10.40 17.57 4.37
N SER A 178 -9.85 16.82 3.41
CA SER A 178 -8.47 16.94 2.96
C SER A 178 -8.37 16.55 1.49
N ALA A 179 -7.47 17.20 0.77
CA ALA A 179 -7.09 16.85 -0.59
C ALA A 179 -5.56 16.76 -0.68
N ASN A 180 -5.03 15.56 -0.97
CA ASN A 180 -3.59 15.31 -1.10
C ASN A 180 -3.26 14.90 -2.53
N ILE A 181 -2.17 15.43 -3.08
CA ILE A 181 -1.59 15.00 -4.36
C ILE A 181 -0.18 14.49 -4.06
N THR A 182 0.03 13.19 -4.27
CA THR A 182 1.33 12.57 -4.08
C THR A 182 2.13 12.58 -5.38
N PHE A 183 3.41 12.94 -5.25
CA PHE A 183 4.42 12.89 -6.28
C PHE A 183 5.41 11.82 -5.84
N GLU A 184 5.48 10.71 -6.57
CA GLU A 184 6.57 9.75 -6.38
C GLU A 184 7.42 9.83 -7.63
N ASP A 185 8.73 9.91 -7.49
CA ASP A 185 9.61 9.94 -8.64
C ASP A 185 9.42 8.63 -9.43
N VAL A 186 8.88 8.74 -10.64
CA VAL A 186 8.96 7.65 -11.61
C VAL A 186 10.43 7.57 -11.99
N VAL A 187 11.14 6.64 -11.37
CA VAL A 187 12.43 6.18 -11.91
C VAL A 187 12.10 5.63 -13.29
N HIS A 188 12.27 6.46 -14.33
CA HIS A 188 12.18 6.00 -15.70
C HIS A 188 13.27 4.93 -15.87
N PRO A 189 12.93 3.71 -16.31
CA PRO A 189 13.94 2.76 -16.71
C PRO A 189 14.57 3.32 -17.99
N THR A 190 15.65 4.09 -17.82
CA THR A 190 16.61 4.31 -18.90
C THR A 190 17.07 2.94 -19.41
N GLU A 191 17.52 2.86 -20.65
CA GLU A 191 17.94 1.63 -21.37
C GLU A 191 18.98 0.72 -20.64
N ASN A 192 19.41 1.11 -19.44
CA ASN A 192 20.02 0.28 -18.40
C ASN A 192 18.96 -0.22 -17.39
N ALA A 193 17.96 -0.99 -17.82
CA ALA A 193 16.99 -1.58 -16.89
C ALA A 193 17.72 -2.60 -16.00
N GLY A 194 18.22 -2.13 -14.86
CA GLY A 194 18.89 -2.96 -13.89
C GLY A 194 17.95 -4.06 -13.41
N TYR A 195 18.50 -5.24 -13.16
CA TYR A 195 17.76 -6.33 -12.55
C TYR A 195 17.53 -6.01 -11.07
N VAL A 196 16.26 -5.83 -10.71
CA VAL A 196 15.85 -5.55 -9.32
C VAL A 196 15.20 -6.81 -8.75
N THR A 197 15.61 -7.17 -7.53
CA THR A 197 14.98 -8.24 -6.75
C THR A 197 14.82 -7.80 -5.30
N GLU A 198 13.75 -8.26 -4.66
CA GLU A 198 13.49 -8.01 -3.24
C GLU A 198 13.45 -9.37 -2.51
N MET A 199 14.29 -9.51 -1.49
CA MET A 199 14.40 -10.70 -0.66
C MET A 199 13.75 -10.46 0.71
N PRO A 200 12.71 -11.24 1.08
CA PRO A 200 12.15 -11.21 2.43
C PRO A 200 13.21 -11.51 3.49
N VAL A 201 13.18 -10.79 4.61
CA VAL A 201 14.19 -10.91 5.68
C VAL A 201 14.23 -12.31 6.31
N GLY A 202 13.09 -12.99 6.35
CA GLY A 202 12.98 -14.37 6.83
C GLY A 202 13.56 -15.43 5.90
N LEU A 203 13.85 -15.13 4.64
CA LEU A 203 14.35 -16.08 3.63
C LEU A 203 15.89 -16.11 3.53
N PHE A 204 16.58 -16.02 4.66
CA PHE A 204 18.02 -16.29 4.68
C PHE A 204 18.32 -17.75 4.30
N SER A 205 19.44 -17.93 3.62
CA SER A 205 19.97 -19.22 3.17
C SER A 205 20.87 -19.89 4.20
N ASP A 206 21.46 -19.10 5.10
CA ASP A 206 22.39 -19.57 6.13
C ASP A 206 22.43 -18.56 7.27
N CYS A 207 22.68 -19.03 8.49
CA CYS A 207 22.86 -18.19 9.67
C CYS A 207 23.59 -18.94 10.79
N ASP A 208 24.39 -18.21 11.55
CA ASP A 208 24.93 -18.65 12.84
C ASP A 208 24.83 -17.43 13.77
N ILE A 209 24.01 -17.53 14.81
CA ILE A 209 23.61 -16.38 15.62
C ILE A 209 23.57 -16.72 17.11
N THR A 210 23.70 -15.68 17.94
CA THR A 210 23.59 -15.80 19.40
C THR A 210 22.40 -15.03 19.96
N ALA A 211 21.93 -15.48 21.13
CA ALA A 211 20.91 -14.78 21.90
C ALA A 211 21.47 -13.48 22.55
N PRO A 212 20.62 -12.48 22.85
CA PRO A 212 19.19 -12.42 22.56
C PRO A 212 18.88 -12.40 21.05
N CYS A 213 17.83 -13.10 20.64
CA CYS A 213 17.47 -13.25 19.23
C CYS A 213 15.99 -13.53 19.04
N GLY A 214 15.45 -13.26 17.84
CA GLY A 214 14.07 -13.61 17.55
C GLY A 214 13.59 -13.14 16.18
N MET A 215 12.35 -13.53 15.87
CA MET A 215 11.66 -13.16 14.65
C MET A 215 10.20 -12.88 14.94
N VAL A 216 9.64 -11.88 14.25
CA VAL A 216 8.22 -11.59 14.29
C VAL A 216 7.69 -11.32 12.89
N GLY A 217 6.44 -11.71 12.65
CA GLY A 217 5.75 -11.49 11.38
C GLY A 217 4.82 -10.28 11.44
N LYS A 218 4.01 -10.14 10.39
CA LYS A 218 3.01 -9.07 10.31
C LYS A 218 1.88 -9.19 11.35
N THR A 219 1.58 -10.39 11.82
CA THR A 219 0.40 -10.66 12.67
C THR A 219 0.73 -11.19 14.05
N ASP A 220 1.85 -11.90 14.20
CA ASP A 220 2.22 -12.55 15.46
C ASP A 220 3.74 -12.82 15.51
N LYS A 221 4.23 -13.24 16.68
CA LYS A 221 5.59 -13.73 16.85
C LYS A 221 5.84 -15.03 16.08
N ILE A 222 7.09 -15.29 15.74
CA ILE A 222 7.53 -16.53 15.09
C ILE A 222 8.46 -17.26 16.05
N GLY A 223 8.03 -18.44 16.50
CA GLY A 223 8.77 -19.23 17.48
C GLY A 223 8.86 -18.57 18.87
N ASP A 224 9.79 -19.07 19.66
CA ASP A 224 10.18 -18.47 20.93
C ASP A 224 11.41 -17.58 20.79
N PHE A 225 11.44 -16.51 21.57
CA PHE A 225 12.59 -15.61 21.58
C PHE A 225 13.75 -16.23 22.35
N ASP A 226 14.95 -15.73 22.06
CA ASP A 226 16.22 -16.12 22.66
C ASP A 226 16.60 -17.59 22.43
N ASN A 227 16.02 -18.21 21.39
CA ASN A 227 16.35 -19.55 20.93
C ASN A 227 16.82 -19.52 19.46
N PRO A 228 18.14 -19.64 19.19
CA PRO A 228 18.67 -19.69 17.83
C PRO A 228 18.08 -20.80 16.95
N ALA A 229 17.60 -21.89 17.54
CA ALA A 229 17.00 -22.99 16.78
C ALA A 229 15.73 -22.58 16.02
N GLU A 230 15.01 -21.54 16.49
CA GLU A 230 13.79 -21.04 15.85
C GLU A 230 14.07 -20.40 14.48
N PHE A 231 15.31 -19.99 14.20
CA PHE A 231 15.71 -19.49 12.87
C PHE A 231 15.66 -20.58 11.79
N PHE A 232 15.53 -21.86 12.16
CA PHE A 232 15.34 -22.95 11.20
C PHE A 232 13.86 -23.36 11.05
N ALA A 233 12.93 -22.74 11.79
CA ALA A 233 11.50 -23.02 11.69
C ALA A 233 10.95 -22.64 10.29
N ALA A 234 9.97 -23.39 9.80
CA ALA A 234 9.38 -23.14 8.47
C ALA A 234 8.62 -21.81 8.43
N GLU A 235 8.08 -21.39 9.57
CA GLU A 235 7.32 -20.17 9.79
C GLU A 235 8.16 -18.90 9.57
N ARG A 236 9.50 -19.01 9.60
CA ARG A 236 10.43 -17.89 9.34
C ARG A 236 10.15 -17.18 8.03
N VAL A 237 9.56 -17.85 7.03
CA VAL A 237 9.18 -17.24 5.75
C VAL A 237 8.26 -16.02 5.89
N ALA A 238 7.55 -15.92 7.02
CA ALA A 238 6.64 -14.82 7.34
C ALA A 238 7.29 -13.71 8.16
N ALA A 239 8.59 -13.79 8.47
CA ALA A 239 9.29 -12.79 9.27
C ALA A 239 9.35 -11.44 8.55
N GLU A 240 9.01 -10.41 9.31
CA GLU A 240 9.01 -8.99 8.91
C GLU A 240 9.94 -8.18 9.84
N LEU A 241 10.39 -8.74 10.95
CA LEU A 241 11.51 -8.26 11.74
C LEU A 241 12.26 -9.48 12.28
N LEU A 242 13.59 -9.44 12.21
CA LEU A 242 14.46 -10.39 12.90
C LEU A 242 15.57 -9.66 13.63
N TRP A 243 16.05 -10.25 14.72
CA TRP A 243 17.16 -9.71 15.49
C TRP A 243 18.04 -10.79 16.10
N PHE A 244 19.29 -10.42 16.35
CA PHE A 244 20.26 -11.24 17.06
C PHE A 244 21.40 -10.38 17.64
N ASN A 245 22.15 -10.93 18.59
CA ASN A 245 23.20 -10.21 19.30
C ASN A 245 24.57 -10.25 18.59
N THR A 246 25.07 -11.45 18.28
CA THR A 246 26.30 -11.64 17.49
C THR A 246 26.12 -12.74 16.45
N GLY A 247 27.01 -12.80 15.47
CA GLY A 247 26.96 -13.79 14.38
C GLY A 247 26.49 -13.17 13.06
N PHE A 248 25.90 -13.96 12.18
CA PHE A 248 25.54 -13.53 10.84
C PHE A 248 24.25 -14.14 10.29
N VAL A 249 23.68 -13.45 9.30
CA VAL A 249 22.64 -13.96 8.40
C VAL A 249 23.07 -13.74 6.94
N SER A 250 22.88 -14.75 6.10
CA SER A 250 23.27 -14.73 4.68
C SER A 250 22.09 -15.03 3.77
N TYR A 251 21.97 -14.30 2.67
CA TYR A 251 20.91 -14.41 1.67
C TYR A 251 21.50 -14.75 0.30
N LYS A 252 20.84 -15.65 -0.43
CA LYS A 252 21.16 -15.93 -1.83
C LYS A 252 20.10 -15.26 -2.71
N LEU A 253 20.43 -14.07 -3.21
CA LEU A 253 19.54 -13.34 -4.10
C LEU A 253 19.76 -13.82 -5.54
N PRO A 254 18.69 -13.97 -6.34
CA PRO A 254 18.86 -14.35 -7.74
C PRO A 254 19.74 -13.31 -8.45
N ALA A 255 20.70 -13.78 -9.23
CA ALA A 255 21.47 -12.94 -10.12
C ALA A 255 20.86 -13.06 -11.52
N ALA A 256 20.65 -11.95 -12.20
CA ALA A 256 20.40 -12.01 -13.63
C ALA A 256 21.60 -12.63 -14.37
N GLN A 257 21.40 -13.05 -15.61
CA GLN A 257 22.50 -13.55 -16.43
C GLN A 257 22.89 -12.48 -17.44
N TYR A 258 23.70 -11.52 -16.99
CA TYR A 258 24.34 -10.54 -17.86
C TYR A 258 25.78 -10.93 -18.18
N LYS A 259 26.33 -10.39 -19.27
CA LYS A 259 27.74 -10.60 -19.66
C LYS A 259 28.72 -9.87 -18.74
N CYS A 260 28.29 -8.74 -18.18
CA CYS A 260 29.06 -7.91 -17.26
C CYS A 260 28.11 -7.06 -16.42
N TYR A 261 28.59 -6.61 -15.27
CA TYR A 261 27.91 -5.68 -14.38
C TYR A 261 28.73 -4.41 -14.25
N LYS A 262 28.06 -3.26 -14.24
CA LYS A 262 28.68 -1.96 -13.97
C LYS A 262 28.52 -1.57 -12.51
N GLU A 263 27.39 -1.96 -11.92
CA GLU A 263 27.06 -1.60 -10.56
C GLU A 263 26.17 -2.67 -9.91
N ILE A 264 26.39 -2.91 -8.62
CA ILE A 264 25.46 -3.62 -7.75
C ILE A 264 25.13 -2.72 -6.57
N SER A 265 23.86 -2.67 -6.18
CA SER A 265 23.44 -1.99 -4.96
C SER A 265 22.48 -2.85 -4.16
N VAL A 266 22.58 -2.76 -2.83
CA VAL A 266 21.70 -3.43 -1.87
C VAL A 266 21.20 -2.39 -0.87
N SER A 267 19.89 -2.32 -0.66
CA SER A 267 19.26 -1.49 0.36
C SER A 267 18.36 -2.28 1.30
N PHE A 268 18.35 -1.88 2.57
CA PHE A 268 17.61 -2.54 3.64
C PHE A 268 17.48 -1.59 4.85
N GLU A 269 16.40 -1.74 5.62
CA GLU A 269 16.21 -1.01 6.88
C GLU A 269 16.82 -1.82 8.04
N VAL A 270 17.61 -1.15 8.89
CA VAL A 270 18.41 -1.80 9.93
C VAL A 270 18.69 -0.87 11.12
N CYS A 271 18.82 -1.42 12.33
CA CYS A 271 19.40 -0.72 13.47
C CYS A 271 20.11 -1.68 14.44
N SER A 272 20.64 -1.17 15.55
CA SER A 272 21.16 -2.03 16.62
C SER A 272 20.00 -2.71 17.37
N GLU A 273 20.32 -3.59 18.30
CA GLU A 273 19.38 -4.32 19.14
C GLU A 273 19.69 -4.21 20.65
N THR A 274 18.66 -3.98 21.46
CA THR A 274 18.72 -4.13 22.91
C THR A 274 17.36 -4.50 23.51
N ILE A 275 17.36 -4.87 24.78
CA ILE A 275 16.10 -5.09 25.51
C ILE A 275 15.31 -3.78 25.52
N TYR A 276 14.08 -3.84 25.01
CA TYR A 276 13.20 -2.69 24.76
C TYR A 276 13.67 -1.83 23.58
N HIS A 277 14.17 -0.63 23.86
CA HIS A 277 14.84 0.23 22.88
C HIS A 277 15.80 1.16 23.59
N ARG A 278 16.86 1.56 22.88
CA ARG A 278 17.78 2.58 23.36
C ARG A 278 18.43 3.30 22.18
N ASN A 279 17.95 4.52 21.93
CA ASN A 279 18.40 5.35 20.80
C ASN A 279 19.92 5.68 20.78
N LYS A 280 20.64 5.37 21.87
CA LYS A 280 22.10 5.44 21.97
C LYS A 280 22.64 4.08 22.43
N TRP A 281 22.86 3.20 21.46
CA TRP A 281 23.31 1.83 21.67
C TRP A 281 24.07 1.37 20.42
N PRO A 282 25.34 1.79 20.27
CA PRO A 282 26.03 1.59 19.00
C PRO A 282 26.22 0.10 18.69
N SER A 283 26.18 -0.24 17.40
CA SER A 283 26.50 -1.59 16.92
C SER A 283 27.20 -1.52 15.58
N ASP A 284 28.35 -2.18 15.47
CA ASP A 284 29.14 -2.25 14.24
C ASP A 284 28.64 -3.44 13.40
N ILE A 285 28.00 -3.12 12.28
CA ILE A 285 27.39 -4.10 11.37
C ILE A 285 28.24 -4.18 10.10
N THR A 286 28.81 -5.36 9.87
CA THR A 286 29.60 -5.68 8.67
C THR A 286 28.68 -6.12 7.55
N VAL A 287 28.95 -5.62 6.34
CA VAL A 287 28.24 -5.99 5.11
C VAL A 287 29.20 -6.66 4.14
N SER A 288 28.78 -7.80 3.59
CA SER A 288 29.58 -8.57 2.63
C SER A 288 28.76 -9.00 1.42
N ILE A 289 29.39 -9.00 0.25
CA ILE A 289 28.83 -9.51 -1.01
C ILE A 289 29.76 -10.59 -1.57
N ASN A 290 29.25 -11.79 -1.83
CA ASN A 290 30.02 -12.95 -2.31
C ASN A 290 31.29 -13.19 -1.47
N ASP A 291 31.13 -13.15 -0.14
CA ASP A 291 32.21 -13.35 0.84
C ASP A 291 33.31 -12.28 0.81
N VAL A 292 33.11 -11.20 0.05
CA VAL A 292 33.94 -9.99 0.08
C VAL A 292 33.29 -8.97 1.00
N GLU A 293 33.99 -8.62 2.08
CA GLU A 293 33.59 -7.54 2.98
C GLU A 293 33.69 -6.20 2.24
N ILE A 294 32.57 -5.49 2.13
CA ILE A 294 32.52 -4.22 1.41
C ILE A 294 32.69 -3.02 2.35
N ASP A 295 32.07 -3.07 3.53
CA ASP A 295 32.16 -2.03 4.55
C ASP A 295 31.60 -2.50 5.91
N THR A 296 32.00 -1.82 6.98
CA THR A 296 31.40 -1.95 8.32
C THR A 296 30.90 -0.58 8.77
N PHE A 297 29.60 -0.47 9.06
CA PHE A 297 29.01 0.79 9.55
C PHE A 297 28.53 0.63 10.99
N THR A 298 28.62 1.71 11.76
CA THR A 298 28.10 1.75 13.13
C THR A 298 26.68 2.31 13.13
N SER A 299 25.69 1.48 13.46
CA SER A 299 24.35 1.98 13.80
C SER A 299 24.42 2.75 15.12
N ALA A 300 23.69 3.87 15.23
CA ALA A 300 23.77 4.73 16.42
C ALA A 300 23.01 4.18 17.64
N GLY A 301 22.00 3.34 17.41
CA GLY A 301 21.13 2.86 18.47
C GLY A 301 19.97 2.02 17.98
N ASP A 302 19.21 1.56 18.96
CA ASP A 302 18.01 0.76 18.79
C ASP A 302 16.83 1.73 18.93
N PHE A 303 16.12 1.94 17.83
CA PHE A 303 15.21 3.06 17.73
C PHE A 303 13.77 2.66 18.09
N GLY A 304 13.27 3.30 19.15
CA GLY A 304 11.91 3.14 19.64
C GLY A 304 11.31 4.47 20.10
N GLY A 305 10.35 4.41 21.02
CA GLY A 305 9.69 5.59 21.62
C GLY A 305 8.63 6.25 20.73
N ARG A 306 8.60 5.93 19.43
CA ARG A 306 7.48 6.19 18.52
C ARG A 306 7.18 4.93 17.72
N ARG A 307 5.92 4.73 17.36
CA ARG A 307 5.54 3.62 16.47
C ARG A 307 6.15 3.83 15.07
N GLY A 308 6.73 2.76 14.52
CA GLY A 308 7.19 2.75 13.12
C GLY A 308 6.00 2.83 12.17
N LYS A 309 6.20 3.40 10.98
CA LYS A 309 5.13 3.64 10.00
C LYS A 309 4.39 2.37 9.58
N TYR A 310 5.13 1.26 9.45
CA TYR A 310 4.60 -0.05 9.03
C TYR A 310 4.57 -1.07 10.18
N THR A 311 5.22 -0.75 11.31
CA THR A 311 5.27 -1.61 12.50
C THR A 311 3.87 -1.98 13.02
N PRO A 312 3.53 -3.29 13.08
CA PRO A 312 2.22 -3.78 13.46
C PRO A 312 1.75 -3.29 14.84
N ALA A 313 0.43 -3.06 14.97
CA ALA A 313 -0.16 -2.54 16.20
C ALA A 313 0.04 -3.45 17.43
N TYR A 314 0.11 -4.77 17.22
CA TYR A 314 0.34 -5.75 18.28
C TYR A 314 1.76 -5.66 18.86
N TRP A 315 2.72 -5.18 18.07
CA TRP A 315 4.10 -5.03 18.52
C TRP A 315 4.19 -3.89 19.55
N PRO A 316 4.73 -4.14 20.75
CA PRO A 316 4.78 -3.14 21.82
C PRO A 316 5.63 -1.94 21.44
N VAL A 317 5.14 -0.72 21.67
CA VAL A 317 5.88 0.54 21.36
C VAL A 317 7.16 0.69 22.19
N ILE A 318 7.26 -0.03 23.30
CA ILE A 318 8.45 -0.07 24.15
C ILE A 318 9.61 -0.85 23.51
N SER A 319 9.32 -1.75 22.56
CA SER A 319 10.32 -2.50 21.78
C SER A 319 10.82 -1.68 20.60
N THR A 320 11.88 -2.11 19.93
CA THR A 320 12.35 -1.56 18.65
C THR A 320 11.20 -1.34 17.66
N GLN A 321 11.16 -0.17 17.04
CA GLN A 321 10.05 0.24 16.17
C GLN A 321 10.47 0.51 14.73
N TYR A 322 11.70 0.94 14.47
CA TYR A 322 12.18 1.32 13.14
C TYR A 322 13.71 1.32 13.10
N GLY A 323 14.25 1.32 11.88
CA GLY A 323 15.68 1.40 11.59
C GLY A 323 16.05 2.61 10.75
N VAL A 324 17.29 2.61 10.27
CA VAL A 324 17.74 3.51 9.20
C VAL A 324 17.77 2.73 7.89
N LEU A 325 17.33 3.37 6.80
CA LEU A 325 17.50 2.80 5.47
C LEU A 325 18.97 2.97 5.06
N MET A 326 19.67 1.85 4.91
CA MET A 326 21.04 1.81 4.42
C MET A 326 21.04 1.39 2.97
N LYS A 327 21.89 2.01 2.16
CA LYS A 327 22.16 1.60 0.78
C LYS A 327 23.67 1.47 0.56
N PHE A 328 24.09 0.28 0.17
CA PHE A 328 25.44 -0.02 -0.25
C PHE A 328 25.47 -0.15 -1.77
N THR A 329 26.41 0.51 -2.42
CA THR A 329 26.60 0.44 -3.87
C THR A 329 28.07 0.13 -4.16
N VAL A 330 28.34 -0.86 -5.00
CA VAL A 330 29.69 -1.20 -5.47
C VAL A 330 29.74 -1.06 -6.99
N ASN A 331 30.69 -0.26 -7.47
CA ASN A 331 30.95 -0.09 -8.90
C ASN A 331 32.46 -0.09 -9.18
N ALA A 332 32.86 0.30 -10.39
CA ALA A 332 34.28 0.35 -10.78
C ALA A 332 35.14 1.32 -9.96
N ASN A 333 34.55 2.30 -9.27
CA ASN A 333 35.28 3.29 -8.48
C ASN A 333 35.42 2.90 -7.00
N GLY A 334 34.60 1.97 -6.51
CA GLY A 334 34.62 1.57 -5.11
C GLY A 334 33.25 1.24 -4.52
N VAL A 335 33.23 1.16 -3.19
CA VAL A 335 32.06 0.99 -2.33
C VAL A 335 31.57 2.34 -1.83
N TYR A 336 30.28 2.59 -2.01
CA TYR A 336 29.56 3.76 -1.56
C TYR A 336 28.50 3.35 -0.54
N VAL A 337 28.39 4.12 0.54
CA VAL A 337 27.33 3.98 1.54
C VAL A 337 26.51 5.26 1.53
N ASN A 338 25.21 5.13 1.23
CA ASN A 338 24.29 6.26 1.07
C ASN A 338 24.86 7.34 0.12
N ASN A 339 25.41 6.90 -1.02
CA ASN A 339 26.04 7.72 -2.07
C ASN A 339 27.36 8.42 -1.67
N VAL A 340 27.93 8.09 -0.51
CA VAL A 340 29.25 8.59 -0.09
C VAL A 340 30.28 7.48 -0.27
N LEU A 341 31.37 7.76 -1.00
CA LEU A 341 32.47 6.82 -1.17
C LEU A 341 33.10 6.49 0.19
N LYS A 342 33.18 5.20 0.54
CA LYS A 342 33.73 4.70 1.81
C LYS A 342 35.01 3.91 1.61
N ASN A 343 35.05 3.07 0.59
CA ASN A 343 36.18 2.18 0.33
C ASN A 343 36.46 2.12 -1.17
N ALA A 344 37.59 2.66 -1.62
CA ALA A 344 38.00 2.62 -3.03
C ALA A 344 38.81 1.36 -3.40
N ALA A 345 39.17 0.52 -2.42
CA ALA A 345 40.00 -0.67 -2.63
C ALA A 345 39.21 -1.89 -3.10
N VAL A 346 37.89 -1.92 -2.87
CA VAL A 346 36.99 -2.99 -3.31
C VAL A 346 36.10 -2.46 -4.43
N THR A 347 36.11 -3.14 -5.56
CA THR A 347 35.37 -2.79 -6.78
C THR A 347 34.43 -3.92 -7.18
N ILE A 348 33.58 -3.66 -8.19
CA ILE A 348 32.63 -4.67 -8.67
C ILE A 348 33.29 -5.93 -9.23
N ASP A 349 34.51 -5.83 -9.74
CA ASP A 349 35.25 -6.97 -10.29
C ASP A 349 35.72 -7.94 -9.19
N ASP A 350 35.96 -7.44 -7.98
CA ASP A 350 36.35 -8.24 -6.81
C ASP A 350 35.20 -9.14 -6.33
N LEU A 351 33.95 -8.73 -6.58
CA LEU A 351 32.75 -9.42 -6.11
C LEU A 351 32.44 -10.72 -6.86
N ASN A 352 33.14 -11.04 -7.96
CA ASN A 352 32.98 -12.29 -8.70
C ASN A 352 31.51 -12.62 -9.12
N LEU A 353 30.70 -11.59 -9.44
CA LEU A 353 29.25 -11.70 -9.68
C LEU A 353 28.85 -12.63 -10.85
N LEU A 354 29.77 -12.94 -11.76
CA LEU A 354 29.51 -13.80 -12.93
C LEU A 354 29.65 -15.31 -12.64
N ARG A 355 30.25 -15.70 -11.50
CA ARG A 355 30.59 -17.11 -11.24
C ARG A 355 29.42 -17.96 -10.75
N ALA A 356 28.42 -17.35 -10.13
CA ALA A 356 27.30 -18.05 -9.51
C ALA A 356 25.97 -17.53 -10.08
N GLY A 357 24.95 -18.39 -10.12
CA GLY A 357 23.58 -18.00 -10.49
C GLY A 357 22.85 -17.17 -9.42
N TYR A 358 23.57 -16.71 -8.39
CA TYR A 358 23.06 -15.94 -7.27
C TYR A 358 24.14 -15.01 -6.74
N VAL A 359 23.72 -13.96 -6.03
CA VAL A 359 24.59 -13.11 -5.21
C VAL A 359 24.38 -13.47 -3.74
N LYS A 360 25.47 -13.78 -3.03
CA LYS A 360 25.44 -13.97 -1.58
C LYS A 360 25.56 -12.60 -0.91
N PHE A 361 24.54 -12.17 -0.18
CA PHE A 361 24.56 -10.97 0.64
C PHE A 361 24.57 -11.37 2.11
N SER A 362 25.47 -10.83 2.92
CA SER A 362 25.60 -11.20 4.32
C SER A 362 25.66 -9.96 5.22
N LEU A 363 25.01 -10.07 6.38
CA LEU A 363 25.09 -9.11 7.47
C LEU A 363 25.65 -9.82 8.69
N GLU A 364 26.63 -9.20 9.34
CA GLU A 364 27.37 -9.80 10.44
C GLU A 364 27.67 -8.80 11.55
N ILE A 365 27.54 -9.26 12.79
CA ILE A 365 28.14 -8.63 13.97
C ILE A 365 29.33 -9.51 14.37
N LYS A 366 30.54 -9.06 14.03
CA LYS A 366 31.77 -9.82 14.27
C LYS A 366 32.05 -9.97 15.76
N GLU A 367 32.70 -11.07 16.13
CA GLU A 367 33.10 -11.31 17.52
C GLU A 367 34.09 -10.26 18.07
N ASP A 368 34.93 -9.72 17.19
CA ASP A 368 35.96 -8.72 17.45
C ASP A 368 35.48 -7.27 17.20
N ALA A 369 34.20 -7.07 16.86
CA ALA A 369 33.61 -5.74 16.71
C ALA A 369 33.77 -4.90 17.99
N ALA A 370 34.08 -3.61 17.82
CA ALA A 370 34.24 -2.69 18.94
C ALA A 370 32.90 -2.44 19.66
N HIS A 371 31.82 -2.31 18.88
CA HIS A 371 30.46 -2.19 19.39
C HIS A 371 29.61 -3.41 18.99
N LYS A 372 29.33 -4.28 19.96
CA LYS A 372 28.47 -5.47 19.78
C LYS A 372 27.07 -5.21 20.31
N GLY A 373 26.40 -4.26 19.68
CA GLY A 373 25.06 -3.83 20.07
C GLY A 373 23.95 -4.61 19.36
N GLY A 374 24.22 -5.80 18.81
CA GLY A 374 23.22 -6.58 18.05
C GLY A 374 22.73 -5.91 16.78
N ILE A 375 21.75 -6.54 16.12
CA ILE A 375 21.15 -6.05 14.89
C ILE A 375 19.65 -6.35 14.87
N ASN A 376 18.86 -5.38 14.42
CA ASN A 376 17.47 -5.52 14.00
C ASN A 376 17.42 -5.30 12.48
N LEU A 377 16.85 -6.26 11.73
CA LEU A 377 16.66 -6.20 10.29
C LEU A 377 15.17 -6.22 9.95
N PHE A 378 14.71 -5.21 9.21
CA PHE A 378 13.29 -4.96 8.97
C PHE A 378 12.86 -5.38 7.56
N GLY A 379 11.68 -5.97 7.48
CA GLY A 379 10.95 -6.32 6.26
C GLY A 379 9.90 -5.29 5.90
N LYS A 380 9.27 -5.48 4.73
CA LYS A 380 8.33 -4.51 4.13
C LYS A 380 7.09 -4.18 4.95
N SER A 381 6.73 -5.02 5.93
CA SER A 381 5.57 -4.81 6.81
C SER A 381 5.98 -4.42 8.23
N PHE A 382 7.19 -3.90 8.42
CA PHE A 382 7.74 -3.46 9.71
C PHE A 382 8.62 -2.23 9.50
N GLY A 383 8.87 -1.46 10.56
CA GLY A 383 9.76 -0.30 10.48
C GLY A 383 9.11 0.90 9.79
N ASP A 384 9.93 1.70 9.12
CA ASP A 384 9.55 2.94 8.44
C ASP A 384 9.61 2.88 6.91
N PHE A 385 10.19 1.82 6.34
CA PHE A 385 10.34 1.66 4.91
C PHE A 385 9.59 0.42 4.42
N PRO A 386 8.72 0.52 3.39
CA PRO A 386 7.93 -0.60 2.90
C PRO A 386 8.75 -1.50 1.95
N GLN A 387 9.95 -1.91 2.37
CA GLN A 387 10.83 -2.80 1.62
C GLN A 387 11.53 -3.79 2.58
N ALA A 388 11.87 -4.98 2.09
CA ALA A 388 12.82 -5.87 2.75
C ALA A 388 14.25 -5.60 2.26
N ILE A 389 14.99 -6.62 1.83
CA ILE A 389 16.32 -6.44 1.23
C ILE A 389 16.15 -6.27 -0.28
N VAL A 390 16.40 -5.08 -0.81
CA VAL A 390 16.30 -4.80 -2.25
C VAL A 390 17.69 -4.79 -2.86
N MET A 391 17.92 -5.63 -3.87
CA MET A 391 19.15 -5.62 -4.67
C MET A 391 18.84 -5.14 -6.08
N THR A 392 19.68 -4.25 -6.60
CA THR A 392 19.65 -3.76 -7.98
C THR A 392 21.01 -4.00 -8.63
N MET A 393 21.02 -4.62 -9.80
CA MET A 393 22.22 -4.89 -10.60
C MET A 393 22.11 -4.23 -11.97
N ILE A 394 23.12 -3.49 -12.42
CA ILE A 394 23.13 -2.72 -13.67
C ILE A 394 24.21 -3.19 -14.62
#